data_AF-A0A6L9ZKF7-F1
#
_entry.id   AF-A0A6L9ZKF7-F1
#
_cell.length_a   1.000
_cell.length_b   1.000
_cell.length_c   1.000
_cell.angle_alpha   90.00
_cell.angle_beta   90.00
_cell.angle_gamma   90.00
#
_symmetry.space_group_name_H-M   'P 1'
#
loop_
_entity.id
_entity.type
_entity.pdbx_description
1 polymer ?
#
loop_
_entity_poly.entity_id
_entity_poly.type
_entity_poly.pdbx_seq_one_letter_code
_entity_poly.pdbx_strand_id
1 'polypeptide(L)'
;MRISKRAGDWHISFKYDYQPNPTPKEGDIIGVDVGINALATCSDGRIFSNVKAYKQAKKRLTGYQRRVSKKKIGSKNRAKAVKRLAKAHKKVADIRADALHKLTTWLAKNHSTIVIEDLNISGMLKNHKLASAIADCGFYEFKRQLTYKCEWYDSVLVIADRFYPSSQLCSNCGHQQKMPLNVRTYECANCGFKADRDFNAAVNLANYVY
;
A
#
# COMPACT_ATOMS: atom_id res chain seq x y z
N MET A 1 -16.90 -23.73 6.86
CA MET A 1 -16.07 -23.27 8.00
C MET A 1 -14.67 -23.88 7.88
N ARG A 2 -13.60 -23.15 8.21
CA ARG A 2 -12.21 -23.60 8.20
C ARG A 2 -11.54 -23.24 9.52
N ILE A 3 -10.85 -24.20 10.13
CA ILE A 3 -10.02 -23.99 11.31
C ILE A 3 -8.55 -24.01 10.88
N SER A 4 -7.76 -23.06 11.37
CA SER A 4 -6.33 -23.00 11.08
C SER A 4 -5.54 -22.51 12.28
N LYS A 5 -4.23 -22.82 12.31
CA LYS A 5 -3.32 -22.36 13.35
C LYS A 5 -2.21 -21.53 12.75
N ARG A 6 -1.98 -20.32 13.26
CA ARG A 6 -0.95 -19.39 12.76
C ARG A 6 -0.16 -18.81 13.92
N ALA A 7 1.17 -18.92 13.87
CA ALA A 7 2.09 -18.44 14.92
C ALA A 7 1.78 -18.90 16.37
N GLY A 8 0.98 -19.94 16.54
CA GLY A 8 0.56 -20.45 17.84
C GLY A 8 -0.88 -20.13 18.22
N ASP A 9 -1.55 -19.27 17.45
CA ASP A 9 -2.93 -18.83 17.67
C ASP A 9 -3.87 -19.66 16.77
N TRP A 10 -5.05 -20.00 17.29
CA TRP A 10 -6.10 -20.68 16.53
C TRP A 10 -7.03 -19.65 15.89
N HIS A 11 -7.40 -19.89 14.64
CA HIS A 11 -8.31 -19.05 13.87
C HIS A 11 -9.43 -19.91 13.30
N ILE A 12 -10.65 -19.43 13.41
CA ILE A 12 -11.83 -20.00 12.76
C ILE A 12 -12.28 -18.98 11.71
N SER A 13 -12.50 -19.45 10.48
CA SER A 13 -13.12 -18.65 9.43
C SER A 13 -14.37 -19.35 8.90
N PHE A 14 -15.44 -18.60 8.76
CA PHE A 14 -16.68 -19.02 8.13
C PHE A 14 -17.15 -17.89 7.21
N LYS A 15 -17.91 -18.25 6.19
CA LYS A 15 -18.53 -17.28 5.30
C LYS A 15 -19.94 -17.03 5.81
N TYR A 16 -20.39 -15.79 5.70
CA TYR A 16 -21.75 -15.40 5.94
C TYR A 16 -22.10 -14.30 4.94
N ASP A 17 -23.38 -14.20 4.61
CA ASP A 17 -23.86 -13.13 3.75
C ASP A 17 -23.93 -11.85 4.57
N TYR A 18 -23.26 -10.82 4.06
CA TYR A 18 -23.21 -9.50 4.67
C TYR A 18 -23.67 -8.50 3.63
N GLN A 19 -24.65 -7.67 4.00
CA GLN A 19 -25.02 -6.49 3.23
C GLN A 19 -24.28 -5.28 3.81
N PRO A 20 -23.33 -4.72 3.07
CA PRO A 20 -22.64 -3.51 3.49
C PRO A 20 -23.58 -2.30 3.51
N ASN A 21 -23.39 -1.40 4.48
CA ASN A 21 -24.09 -0.13 4.50
C ASN A 21 -23.25 0.92 3.74
N PRO A 22 -23.83 1.59 2.72
CA PRO A 22 -23.21 2.75 2.09
C PRO A 22 -22.87 3.82 3.12
N THR A 23 -21.85 4.63 2.82
CA THR A 23 -21.52 5.80 3.65
C THR A 23 -21.78 7.08 2.87
N PRO A 24 -22.31 8.14 3.50
CA PRO A 24 -22.33 9.46 2.88
C PRO A 24 -20.88 9.86 2.55
N LYS A 25 -20.67 10.36 1.33
CA LYS A 25 -19.36 10.80 0.85
C LYS A 25 -19.26 12.30 1.03
N GLU A 26 -18.17 12.74 1.65
CA GLU A 26 -17.88 14.16 1.84
C GLU A 26 -17.01 14.71 0.69
N GLY A 27 -16.18 13.86 0.09
CA GLY A 27 -15.35 14.21 -1.06
C GLY A 27 -15.87 13.55 -2.34
N ASP A 28 -15.71 14.25 -3.46
CA ASP A 28 -16.05 13.72 -4.78
C ASP A 28 -14.96 12.76 -5.27
N ILE A 29 -13.88 13.31 -5.85
CA ILE A 29 -12.83 12.53 -6.48
C ILE A 29 -11.51 12.70 -5.72
N ILE A 30 -10.85 11.59 -5.42
CA ILE A 30 -9.50 11.58 -4.82
C ILE A 30 -8.54 10.77 -5.67
N GLY A 31 -7.44 11.40 -6.07
CA GLY A 31 -6.30 10.71 -6.67
C GLY A 31 -5.32 10.28 -5.59
N VAL A 32 -4.80 9.06 -5.71
CA VAL A 32 -3.94 8.45 -4.68
C VAL A 32 -2.68 7.88 -5.33
N ASP A 33 -1.55 8.53 -5.10
CA ASP A 33 -0.23 8.04 -5.47
C ASP A 33 0.35 7.18 -4.34
N VAL A 34 0.66 5.91 -4.61
CA VAL A 34 1.19 4.97 -3.60
C VAL A 34 2.66 4.69 -3.81
N GLY A 35 3.45 4.81 -2.74
CA GLY A 35 4.91 4.84 -2.83
C GLY A 35 5.64 4.03 -1.78
N ILE A 36 6.97 4.07 -1.88
CA ILE A 36 7.87 3.46 -0.89
C ILE A 36 8.20 4.47 0.23
N ASN A 37 8.23 5.77 -0.09
CA ASN A 37 8.58 6.83 0.84
C ASN A 37 7.43 7.13 1.80
N ALA A 38 6.29 7.54 1.25
CA ALA A 38 4.98 7.54 1.88
C ALA A 38 4.17 6.33 1.39
N LEU A 39 3.24 5.84 2.21
CA LEU A 39 2.36 4.73 1.82
C LEU A 39 1.38 5.21 0.74
N ALA A 40 0.84 6.41 0.91
CA ALA A 40 -0.01 7.09 -0.05
C ALA A 40 0.09 8.61 0.11
N THR A 41 0.09 9.33 -1.01
CA THR A 41 -0.10 10.79 -1.09
C THR A 41 -1.39 11.05 -1.86
N CYS A 42 -2.26 11.89 -1.30
CA CYS A 42 -3.59 12.14 -1.83
C CYS A 42 -3.69 13.53 -2.47
N SER A 43 -4.60 13.70 -3.45
CA SER A 43 -4.83 14.96 -4.15
C SER A 43 -5.37 16.08 -3.26
N ASP A 44 -5.92 15.75 -2.10
CA ASP A 44 -6.36 16.69 -1.06
C ASP A 44 -5.22 17.15 -0.13
N GLY A 45 -3.98 16.71 -0.39
CA GLY A 45 -2.79 17.04 0.40
C GLY A 45 -2.54 16.11 1.59
N ARG A 46 -3.40 15.13 1.87
CA ARG A 46 -3.17 14.16 2.96
C ARG A 46 -2.07 13.17 2.59
N ILE A 47 -1.17 12.92 3.55
CA ILE A 47 -0.05 11.98 3.39
C ILE A 47 -0.18 10.87 4.44
N PHE A 48 -0.26 9.63 3.97
CA PHE A 48 -0.21 8.44 4.81
C PHE A 48 1.22 7.93 4.87
N SER A 49 1.81 7.95 6.07
CA SER A 49 3.18 7.50 6.25
C SER A 49 3.34 5.99 6.05
N ASN A 50 4.46 5.59 5.45
CA ASN A 50 4.82 4.18 5.37
C ASN A 50 5.48 3.73 6.67
N VAL A 51 4.83 2.81 7.40
CA VAL A 51 5.32 2.27 8.67
C VAL A 51 6.65 1.54 8.51
N LYS A 52 6.97 1.00 7.32
CA LYS A 52 8.22 0.27 7.05
C LYS A 52 8.48 -0.85 8.06
N ALA A 53 7.42 -1.59 8.42
CA ALA A 53 7.38 -2.52 9.53
C ALA A 53 8.41 -3.65 9.39
N TYR A 54 8.60 -4.19 8.17
CA TYR A 54 9.62 -5.20 7.93
C TYR A 54 11.02 -4.61 8.06
N LYS A 55 11.27 -3.40 7.51
CA LYS A 55 12.56 -2.71 7.65
C LYS A 55 12.96 -2.56 9.11
N GLN A 56 12.04 -2.10 9.96
CA GLN A 56 12.28 -1.93 11.40
C GLN A 56 12.54 -3.28 12.11
N ALA A 57 11.81 -4.33 11.73
CA ALA A 57 11.94 -5.65 12.35
C ALA A 57 13.11 -6.49 11.80
N LYS A 58 13.76 -6.07 10.71
CA LYS A 58 14.72 -6.88 9.93
C LYS A 58 15.83 -7.48 10.79
N LYS A 59 16.53 -6.66 11.57
CA LYS A 59 17.63 -7.11 12.46
C LYS A 59 17.17 -8.21 13.43
N ARG A 60 15.99 -8.03 14.03
CA ARG A 60 15.39 -9.00 14.95
C ARG A 60 14.99 -10.29 14.25
N LEU A 61 14.38 -10.20 13.07
CA LEU A 61 14.00 -11.35 12.25
C LEU A 61 15.23 -12.17 11.83
N THR A 62 16.28 -11.53 11.35
CA THR A 62 17.56 -12.20 11.01
C THR A 62 18.14 -12.93 12.23
N GLY A 63 18.07 -12.33 13.42
CA GLY A 63 18.47 -12.98 14.66
C GLY A 63 17.66 -14.24 14.98
N TYR A 64 16.33 -14.19 14.82
CA TYR A 64 15.48 -15.36 15.00
C TYR A 64 15.72 -16.44 13.93
N GLN A 65 15.91 -16.07 12.66
CA GLN A 65 16.24 -17.00 11.58
C GLN A 65 17.57 -17.72 11.86
N ARG A 66 18.62 -16.99 12.27
CA ARG A 66 19.92 -17.57 12.64
C ARG A 66 19.79 -18.54 13.82
N ARG A 67 18.99 -18.20 14.83
CA ARG A 67 18.69 -19.09 15.96
C ARG A 67 18.00 -20.36 15.50
N VAL A 68 17.02 -20.30 14.59
CA VAL A 68 16.37 -21.49 14.04
C VAL A 68 17.40 -22.36 13.31
N SER A 69 18.19 -21.77 12.41
CA SER A 69 19.19 -22.47 11.60
C SER A 69 20.19 -23.25 12.46
N LYS A 70 20.70 -22.65 13.54
CA LYS A 70 21.67 -23.27 14.46
C LYS A 70 21.12 -24.41 15.33
N LYS A 71 19.80 -24.69 15.33
CA LYS A 71 19.21 -25.75 16.18
C LYS A 71 18.99 -27.03 15.36
N LYS A 72 19.31 -28.18 15.99
CA LYS A 72 19.10 -29.52 15.43
C LYS A 72 17.68 -29.68 14.88
N ILE A 73 17.58 -30.11 13.62
CA ILE A 73 16.31 -30.42 12.95
C ILE A 73 15.54 -31.46 13.78
N GLY A 74 14.22 -31.28 13.91
CA GLY A 74 13.36 -32.13 14.75
C GLY A 74 13.43 -31.89 16.27
N SER A 75 14.41 -31.11 16.78
CA SER A 75 14.51 -30.89 18.24
C SER A 75 13.38 -30.00 18.80
N LYS A 76 12.97 -30.27 20.05
CA LYS A 76 12.01 -29.42 20.80
C LYS A 76 12.47 -27.96 20.86
N ASN A 77 13.78 -27.71 20.95
CA ASN A 77 14.36 -26.37 20.98
C ASN A 77 14.24 -25.65 19.62
N ARG A 78 14.40 -26.37 18.50
CA ARG A 78 14.13 -25.81 17.17
C ARG A 78 12.66 -25.45 17.02
N ALA A 79 11.74 -26.32 17.45
CA ALA A 79 10.31 -26.04 17.41
C ALA A 79 9.94 -24.75 18.19
N LYS A 80 10.49 -24.57 19.40
CA LYS A 80 10.34 -23.32 20.17
C LYS A 80 10.89 -22.10 19.42
N ALA A 81 12.05 -22.22 18.77
CA ALA A 81 12.65 -21.14 17.99
C ALA A 81 11.82 -20.77 16.75
N VAL A 82 11.30 -21.76 16.01
CA VAL A 82 10.42 -21.56 14.86
C VAL A 82 9.14 -20.85 15.28
N LYS A 83 8.54 -21.23 16.41
CA LYS A 83 7.35 -20.53 16.96
C LYS A 83 7.63 -19.06 17.24
N ARG A 84 8.79 -18.73 17.84
CA ARG A 84 9.19 -17.32 18.07
C ARG A 84 9.39 -16.55 16.76
N LEU A 85 10.03 -17.17 15.77
CA LEU A 85 10.19 -16.59 14.44
C LEU A 85 8.83 -16.31 13.77
N ALA A 86 7.91 -17.28 13.83
CA ALA A 86 6.57 -17.16 13.28
C ALA A 86 5.77 -16.02 13.94
N LYS A 87 5.86 -15.88 15.28
CA LYS A 87 5.25 -14.75 16.01
C LYS A 87 5.81 -13.40 15.58
N ALA A 88 7.12 -13.32 15.37
CA ALA A 88 7.75 -12.08 14.90
C ALA A 88 7.29 -11.70 13.48
N HIS A 89 7.20 -12.68 12.56
CA HIS A 89 6.65 -12.45 11.23
C HIS A 89 5.17 -12.05 11.28
N LYS A 90 4.35 -12.72 12.11
CA LYS A 90 2.95 -12.36 12.31
C LYS A 90 2.81 -10.92 12.76
N LYS A 91 3.59 -10.46 13.75
CA LYS A 91 3.54 -9.07 14.21
C LYS A 91 3.84 -8.06 13.10
N VAL A 92 4.80 -8.36 12.22
CA VAL A 92 5.08 -7.49 11.05
C VAL A 92 3.91 -7.49 10.07
N ALA A 93 3.34 -8.66 9.77
CA ALA A 93 2.17 -8.76 8.90
C ALA A 93 0.96 -8.00 9.46
N ASP A 94 0.69 -8.13 10.76
CA ASP A 94 -0.42 -7.46 11.45
C ASP A 94 -0.27 -5.92 11.40
N ILE A 95 0.94 -5.39 11.59
CA ILE A 95 1.20 -3.93 11.50
C ILE A 95 0.95 -3.42 10.08
N ARG A 96 1.42 -4.16 9.06
CA ARG A 96 1.21 -3.79 7.67
C ARG A 96 -0.27 -3.84 7.30
N ALA A 97 -0.96 -4.90 7.71
CA ALA A 97 -2.39 -5.05 7.49
C ALA A 97 -3.18 -3.91 8.14
N ASP A 98 -2.86 -3.53 9.38
CA ASP A 98 -3.52 -2.40 10.07
C ASP A 98 -3.37 -1.09 9.30
N ALA A 99 -2.16 -0.75 8.84
CA ALA A 99 -1.92 0.45 8.05
C ALA A 99 -2.73 0.47 6.74
N LEU A 100 -2.72 -0.66 6.00
CA LEU A 100 -3.48 -0.80 4.76
C LEU A 100 -4.99 -0.74 5.00
N HIS A 101 -5.49 -1.39 6.05
CA HIS A 101 -6.92 -1.36 6.34
C HIS A 101 -7.38 0.06 6.71
N LYS A 102 -6.61 0.80 7.53
CA LYS A 102 -6.94 2.18 7.90
C LYS A 102 -6.99 3.08 6.66
N LEU A 103 -5.96 3.04 5.83
CA LEU A 103 -5.89 3.82 4.59
C LEU A 103 -7.07 3.49 3.66
N THR A 104 -7.26 2.22 3.30
CA THR A 104 -8.29 1.83 2.32
C THR A 104 -9.71 2.02 2.86
N THR A 105 -9.95 1.85 4.17
CA THR A 105 -11.25 2.19 4.78
C THR A 105 -11.49 3.69 4.71
N TRP A 106 -10.50 4.50 5.03
CA TRP A 106 -10.65 5.95 5.00
C TRP A 106 -10.95 6.44 3.57
N LEU A 107 -10.22 5.96 2.56
CA LEU A 107 -10.49 6.29 1.16
C LEU A 107 -11.93 5.94 0.77
N ALA A 108 -12.30 4.66 0.92
CA ALA A 108 -13.60 4.15 0.50
C ALA A 108 -14.78 4.70 1.31
N LYS A 109 -14.59 5.15 2.55
CA LYS A 109 -15.70 5.73 3.32
C LYS A 109 -15.96 7.20 2.99
N ASN A 110 -14.92 7.96 2.65
CA ASN A 110 -15.02 9.43 2.59
C ASN A 110 -15.17 9.99 1.17
N HIS A 111 -14.82 9.23 0.12
CA HIS A 111 -14.80 9.72 -1.26
C HIS A 111 -15.71 8.91 -2.18
N SER A 112 -16.41 9.59 -3.10
CA SER A 112 -17.29 8.92 -4.07
C SER A 112 -16.49 8.18 -5.14
N THR A 113 -15.39 8.77 -5.63
CA THR A 113 -14.50 8.16 -6.61
C THR A 113 -13.05 8.20 -6.15
N ILE A 114 -12.36 7.06 -6.21
CA ILE A 114 -10.95 6.92 -5.85
C ILE A 114 -10.18 6.48 -7.08
N VAL A 115 -9.16 7.24 -7.46
CA VAL A 115 -8.30 6.96 -8.61
C VAL A 115 -6.91 6.54 -8.15
N ILE A 116 -6.46 5.37 -8.62
CA ILE A 116 -5.11 4.83 -8.33
C ILE A 116 -4.40 4.45 -9.63
N GLU A 117 -3.08 4.38 -9.61
CA GLU A 117 -2.29 3.87 -10.73
C GLU A 117 -2.34 2.34 -10.86
N ASP A 118 -2.29 1.83 -12.09
CA ASP A 118 -1.98 0.41 -12.34
C ASP A 118 -0.48 0.11 -12.22
N LEU A 119 -0.02 -0.10 -10.98
CA LEU A 119 1.37 -0.47 -10.73
C LEU A 119 1.69 -1.90 -11.20
N ASN A 120 2.75 -2.05 -12.01
CA ASN A 120 3.34 -3.36 -12.34
C ASN A 120 4.14 -3.93 -11.16
N ILE A 121 3.45 -4.39 -10.13
CA ILE A 121 4.05 -4.85 -8.87
C ILE A 121 5.03 -6.02 -9.11
N SER A 122 4.70 -6.96 -9.99
CA SER A 122 5.58 -8.09 -10.31
C SER A 122 6.87 -7.62 -10.99
N GLY A 123 6.79 -6.63 -11.89
CA GLY A 123 7.94 -5.97 -12.49
C GLY A 123 8.79 -5.22 -11.47
N MET A 124 8.15 -4.45 -10.57
CA MET A 124 8.86 -3.69 -9.53
C MET A 124 9.64 -4.61 -8.57
N LEU A 125 9.10 -5.79 -8.26
CA LEU A 125 9.77 -6.79 -7.41
C LEU A 125 11.01 -7.42 -8.05
N LYS A 126 11.20 -7.31 -9.39
CA LYS A 126 12.44 -7.77 -10.05
C LYS A 126 13.65 -6.90 -9.71
N ASN A 127 13.44 -5.66 -9.28
CA ASN A 127 14.52 -4.80 -8.82
C ASN A 127 14.93 -5.20 -7.39
N HIS A 128 15.95 -6.05 -7.25
CA HIS A 128 16.41 -6.57 -5.97
C HIS A 128 16.81 -5.49 -4.94
N LYS A 129 17.18 -4.28 -5.37
CA LYS A 129 17.52 -3.16 -4.46
C LYS A 129 16.27 -2.62 -3.75
N LEU A 130 15.13 -2.60 -4.43
CA LEU A 130 13.86 -2.04 -3.91
C LEU A 130 12.83 -3.11 -3.54
N ALA A 131 13.02 -4.35 -3.99
CA ALA A 131 12.05 -5.43 -3.82
C ALA A 131 11.61 -5.61 -2.36
N SER A 132 12.56 -5.55 -1.41
CA SER A 132 12.22 -5.66 0.02
C SER A 132 11.37 -4.50 0.53
N ALA A 133 11.54 -3.29 0.01
CA ALA A 133 10.78 -2.12 0.42
C ALA A 133 9.39 -2.11 -0.24
N ILE A 134 9.31 -2.46 -1.52
CA ILE A 134 8.05 -2.66 -2.27
C ILE A 134 7.20 -3.75 -1.61
N ALA A 135 7.83 -4.88 -1.29
CA ALA A 135 7.15 -5.97 -0.60
C ALA A 135 6.64 -5.58 0.79
N ASP A 136 7.29 -4.63 1.47
CA ASP A 136 6.84 -4.10 2.78
C ASP A 136 5.60 -3.21 2.64
N CYS A 137 5.47 -2.46 1.55
CA CYS A 137 4.33 -1.58 1.29
C CYS A 137 3.03 -2.37 1.02
N GLY A 138 3.13 -3.52 0.36
CA GLY A 138 1.97 -4.40 0.13
C GLY A 138 0.96 -3.85 -0.89
N PHE A 139 1.41 -3.23 -1.98
CA PHE A 139 0.55 -2.60 -3.00
C PHE A 139 -0.53 -3.53 -3.58
N TYR A 140 -0.25 -4.83 -3.73
CA TYR A 140 -1.25 -5.79 -4.17
C TYR A 140 -2.41 -5.88 -3.17
N GLU A 141 -2.07 -5.96 -1.89
CA GLU A 141 -3.05 -6.03 -0.81
C GLU A 141 -3.78 -4.70 -0.65
N PHE A 142 -3.12 -3.57 -0.86
CA PHE A 142 -3.77 -2.26 -0.94
C PHE A 142 -4.87 -2.24 -2.02
N LYS A 143 -4.54 -2.58 -3.27
CA LYS A 143 -5.49 -2.64 -4.38
C LYS A 143 -6.64 -3.60 -4.07
N ARG A 144 -6.32 -4.83 -3.64
CA ARG A 144 -7.31 -5.84 -3.27
C ARG A 144 -8.26 -5.35 -2.17
N GLN A 145 -7.72 -4.69 -1.14
CA GLN A 145 -8.53 -4.16 -0.04
C GLN A 145 -9.41 -3.00 -0.46
N LEU A 146 -8.87 -2.10 -1.27
CA LEU A 146 -9.60 -0.96 -1.78
C LEU A 146 -10.76 -1.41 -2.67
N THR A 147 -10.54 -2.38 -3.57
CA THR A 147 -11.59 -2.92 -4.45
C THR A 147 -12.82 -3.38 -3.68
N TYR A 148 -12.68 -4.30 -2.72
CA TYR A 148 -13.86 -4.79 -2.00
C TYR A 148 -14.47 -3.73 -1.07
N LYS A 149 -13.67 -2.78 -0.57
CA LYS A 149 -14.20 -1.70 0.29
C LYS A 149 -14.96 -0.65 -0.50
N CYS A 150 -14.54 -0.37 -1.72
CA CYS A 150 -15.29 0.48 -2.64
C CYS A 150 -16.68 -0.12 -2.91
N GLU A 151 -16.75 -1.42 -3.18
CA GLU A 151 -18.04 -2.14 -3.29
C GLU A 151 -18.85 -2.07 -1.99
N TRP A 152 -18.21 -2.20 -0.82
CA TRP A 152 -18.92 -2.15 0.47
C TRP A 152 -19.46 -0.79 0.85
N TYR A 153 -18.78 0.29 0.46
CA TYR A 153 -19.16 1.62 0.91
C TYR A 153 -19.84 2.42 -0.20
N ASP A 154 -20.09 1.85 -1.37
CA ASP A 154 -20.64 2.54 -2.54
C ASP A 154 -19.72 3.67 -3.02
N SER A 155 -18.45 3.32 -3.23
CA SER A 155 -17.46 4.18 -3.90
C SER A 155 -17.01 3.53 -5.20
N VAL A 156 -16.66 4.36 -6.18
CA VAL A 156 -16.09 3.92 -7.45
C VAL A 156 -14.57 3.84 -7.34
N LEU A 157 -13.98 2.72 -7.73
CA LEU A 157 -12.54 2.59 -7.88
C LEU A 157 -12.17 2.70 -9.37
N VAL A 158 -11.43 3.74 -9.73
CA VAL A 158 -10.86 3.92 -11.06
C VAL A 158 -9.38 3.55 -11.02
N ILE A 159 -8.95 2.74 -11.98
CA ILE A 159 -7.55 2.38 -12.14
C ILE A 159 -7.06 3.09 -13.38
N ALA A 160 -6.21 4.09 -13.20
CA ALA A 160 -5.58 4.81 -14.30
C ALA A 160 -4.66 3.87 -15.08
N ASP A 161 -4.64 4.05 -16.41
CA ASP A 161 -3.77 3.27 -17.28
C ASP A 161 -2.32 3.30 -16.81
N ARG A 162 -1.63 2.18 -16.95
CA ARG A 162 -0.25 2.01 -16.49
C ARG A 162 0.71 3.01 -17.10
N PHE A 163 0.45 3.46 -18.32
CA PHE A 163 1.29 4.40 -19.05
C PHE A 163 0.84 5.85 -18.89
N TYR A 164 -0.20 6.11 -18.08
CA TYR A 164 -0.62 7.46 -17.75
C TYR A 164 0.53 8.23 -17.05
N PRO A 165 1.01 9.35 -17.63
CA PRO A 165 2.21 10.02 -17.15
C PRO A 165 1.93 10.97 -15.97
N SER A 166 1.20 10.50 -14.95
CA SER A 166 0.75 11.27 -13.76
C SER A 166 1.85 12.16 -13.15
N SER A 167 3.05 11.61 -12.93
CA SER A 167 4.17 12.34 -12.31
C SER A 167 4.96 13.23 -13.25
N GLN A 168 4.68 13.16 -14.56
CA GLN A 168 5.34 13.94 -15.61
C GLN A 168 4.44 15.08 -16.14
N LEU A 169 3.14 14.99 -15.95
CA LEU A 169 2.18 16.04 -16.31
C LEU A 169 2.16 17.12 -15.24
N CYS A 170 2.02 18.38 -15.65
CA CYS A 170 1.76 19.46 -14.72
C CYS A 170 0.27 19.46 -14.36
N SER A 171 -0.03 19.34 -13.07
CA SER A 171 -1.43 19.38 -12.59
C SER A 171 -2.12 20.73 -12.77
N ASN A 172 -1.36 21.80 -13.08
CA ASN A 172 -1.89 23.14 -13.30
C ASN A 172 -2.16 23.45 -14.79
N CYS A 173 -1.29 23.02 -15.71
CA CYS A 173 -1.39 23.41 -17.12
C CYS A 173 -1.31 22.24 -18.12
N GLY A 174 -1.21 20.99 -17.66
CA GLY A 174 -1.15 19.81 -18.52
C GLY A 174 0.17 19.58 -19.26
N HIS A 175 1.14 20.51 -19.18
CA HIS A 175 2.44 20.34 -19.83
C HIS A 175 3.16 19.08 -19.33
N GLN A 176 3.58 18.21 -20.24
CA GLN A 176 4.34 17.01 -19.93
C GLN A 176 5.85 17.28 -20.01
N GLN A 177 6.58 16.90 -18.96
CA GLN A 177 8.04 16.99 -18.91
C GLN A 177 8.66 15.75 -18.29
N LYS A 178 9.94 15.51 -18.57
CA LYS A 178 10.66 14.38 -17.96
C LYS A 178 10.77 14.57 -16.44
N MET A 179 10.40 13.54 -15.69
CA MET A 179 10.49 13.55 -14.22
C MET A 179 11.33 12.37 -13.71
N PRO A 180 12.66 12.54 -13.58
CA PRO A 180 13.54 11.50 -13.04
C PRO A 180 13.18 11.12 -11.60
N LEU A 181 13.40 9.84 -11.22
CA LEU A 181 12.94 9.31 -9.92
C LEU A 181 13.57 10.00 -8.69
N ASN A 182 14.78 10.55 -8.84
CA ASN A 182 15.49 11.27 -7.78
C ASN A 182 15.00 12.71 -7.58
N VAL A 183 14.25 13.27 -8.53
CA VAL A 183 13.65 14.59 -8.40
C VAL A 183 12.34 14.46 -7.62
N ARG A 184 12.22 15.20 -6.52
CA ARG A 184 11.08 15.12 -5.59
C ARG A 184 10.22 16.38 -5.59
N THR A 185 10.75 17.50 -6.06
CA THR A 185 9.98 18.72 -6.30
C THR A 185 9.65 18.80 -7.79
N TYR A 186 8.37 18.88 -8.11
CA TYR A 186 7.90 19.17 -9.46
C TYR A 186 7.95 20.68 -9.68
N GLU A 187 8.66 21.12 -10.72
CA GLU A 187 8.69 22.51 -11.16
C GLU A 187 8.37 22.54 -12.66
N CYS A 188 7.22 23.11 -13.02
CA CYS A 188 6.76 23.11 -14.40
C CYS A 188 7.57 24.10 -15.26
N ALA A 189 8.19 23.60 -16.33
CA ALA A 189 8.94 24.42 -17.28
C ALA A 189 8.05 25.38 -18.11
N ASN A 190 6.73 25.14 -18.17
CA ASN A 190 5.80 25.94 -18.96
C ASN A 190 5.10 27.05 -18.15
N CYS A 191 4.57 26.72 -16.96
CA CYS A 191 3.78 27.66 -16.15
C CYS A 191 4.42 28.05 -14.81
N GLY A 192 5.60 27.51 -14.48
CA GLY A 192 6.29 27.81 -13.22
C GLY A 192 5.67 27.21 -11.96
N PHE A 193 4.59 26.41 -12.07
CA PHE A 193 3.98 25.71 -10.94
C PHE A 193 4.98 24.84 -10.18
N LYS A 194 4.97 24.91 -8.84
CA LYS A 194 5.87 24.16 -7.95
C LYS A 194 5.09 23.38 -6.90
N ALA A 195 5.38 22.10 -6.75
CA ALA A 195 4.80 21.24 -5.73
C ALA A 195 5.68 20.02 -5.43
N ASP A 196 5.32 19.24 -4.41
CA ASP A 196 5.86 17.88 -4.26
C ASP A 196 5.42 17.01 -5.46
N ARG A 197 6.33 16.15 -5.94
CA ARG A 197 6.10 15.28 -7.10
C ARG A 197 4.95 14.31 -6.88
N ASP A 198 4.88 13.69 -5.70
CA ASP A 198 3.87 12.68 -5.39
C ASP A 198 2.50 13.38 -5.24
N PHE A 199 2.47 14.61 -4.72
CA PHE A 199 1.26 15.44 -4.72
C PHE A 199 0.79 15.83 -6.13
N ASN A 200 1.69 16.33 -6.99
CA ASN A 200 1.35 16.64 -8.38
C ASN A 200 0.81 15.40 -9.13
N ALA A 201 1.43 14.23 -8.91
CA ALA A 201 0.94 12.96 -9.46
C ALA A 201 -0.47 12.61 -8.95
N ALA A 202 -0.72 12.75 -7.63
CA ALA A 202 -2.02 12.50 -7.05
C ALA A 202 -3.11 13.43 -7.60
N VAL A 203 -2.82 14.72 -7.81
CA VAL A 203 -3.78 15.65 -8.44
C VAL A 203 -4.06 15.25 -9.89
N ASN A 204 -3.04 14.86 -10.67
CA ASN A 204 -3.26 14.36 -12.03
C ASN A 204 -4.10 13.08 -12.07
N LEU A 205 -3.94 12.18 -11.09
CA LEU A 205 -4.79 11.00 -10.96
C LEU A 205 -6.25 11.39 -10.69
N ALA A 206 -6.50 12.39 -9.84
CA ALA A 206 -7.86 12.88 -9.63
C ALA A 206 -8.46 13.44 -10.93
N ASN A 207 -7.64 14.11 -11.75
CA ASN A 207 -8.05 14.65 -13.05
C ASN A 207 -8.22 13.58 -14.15
N TYR A 208 -7.81 12.33 -13.93
CA TYR A 208 -7.90 11.26 -14.94
C TYR A 208 -9.35 10.90 -15.34
N VAL A 209 -10.32 11.24 -14.50
CA VAL A 209 -11.74 10.96 -14.73
C VAL A 209 -12.40 12.02 -15.63
N TYR A 210 -11.69 13.12 -15.93
CA TYR A 210 -12.16 14.24 -16.75
C TYR A 210 -11.43 14.34 -18.09
#